data_AF-E6LKZ2-F1
#
_entry.id   AF-E6LKZ2-F1
#
_cell.length_a   1.000
_cell.length_b   1.000
_cell.length_c   1.000
_cell.angle_alpha   90.00
_cell.angle_beta   90.00
_cell.angle_gamma   90.00
#
_symmetry.space_group_name_H-M   'P 1'
#
loop_
_entity.id
_entity.type
_entity.pdbx_description
1 polymer ?
#
loop_
_entity_poly.entity_id
_entity_poly.type
_entity_poly.pdbx_seq_one_letter_code
_entity_poly.pdbx_strand_id
1 'polypeptide(L)'
;MGVYKNRRLNIFILVFSLVILVIFILLYFEYSAEKREEKAMRYYYEIIPVIKLSHILGTDIECNDEKGNKWIIKADGNMENIVYEYTLDYIHGKISSLVRYRIIENKNTNRYIKNFNANMRNIRISGIDGVGNTIYPKTISEGERLDSFTECKDLNDLIEYMKKISKDGGYYIDELDTIGLDGSSFEGKIVYDTGKGYEKVITECGSITLNQLFKNDYSTDGY
;
A
#
# COMPACT_ATOMS: atom_id res chain seq x y z
N MET A 1 21.53 48.66 -52.07
CA MET A 1 21.98 48.12 -50.76
C MET A 1 20.84 47.56 -49.87
N GLY A 2 19.57 48.00 -50.00
CA GLY A 2 18.48 47.62 -49.08
C GLY A 2 17.92 46.19 -49.18
N VAL A 3 17.85 45.61 -50.38
CA VAL A 3 17.23 44.28 -50.61
C VAL A 3 18.09 43.12 -50.05
N TYR A 4 19.42 43.21 -50.16
CA TYR A 4 20.35 42.20 -49.66
C TYR A 4 20.40 42.13 -48.13
N LYS A 5 20.21 43.27 -47.44
CA LYS A 5 20.18 43.36 -45.97
C LYS A 5 18.92 42.71 -45.39
N ASN A 6 17.76 42.90 -46.03
CA ASN A 6 16.50 42.23 -45.65
C ASN A 6 16.56 40.70 -45.84
N ARG A 7 17.20 40.20 -46.89
CA ARG A 7 17.31 38.75 -47.11
C ARG A 7 18.15 38.06 -46.04
N ARG A 8 19.28 38.65 -45.62
CA ARG A 8 20.11 38.13 -44.53
C ARG A 8 19.39 38.19 -43.18
N LEU A 9 18.65 39.27 -42.92
CA LEU A 9 17.83 39.41 -41.72
C LEU A 9 16.70 38.35 -41.66
N ASN A 10 16.00 38.11 -42.77
CA ASN A 10 14.95 37.09 -42.84
C ASN A 10 15.50 35.68 -42.64
N ILE A 11 16.68 35.36 -43.18
CA ILE A 11 17.36 34.08 -42.94
C ILE A 11 17.71 33.94 -41.45
N PHE A 12 18.24 35.00 -40.83
CA PHE A 12 18.56 35.00 -39.41
C PHE A 12 17.31 34.78 -38.53
N ILE A 13 16.20 35.46 -38.85
CA ILE A 13 14.91 35.28 -38.16
C ILE A 13 14.42 33.83 -38.30
N LEU A 14 14.45 33.26 -39.50
CA LEU A 14 14.04 31.87 -39.74
C LEU A 14 14.87 30.87 -38.92
N VAL A 15 16.20 31.02 -38.92
CA VAL A 15 17.10 30.15 -38.13
C VAL A 15 16.82 30.32 -36.64
N PHE A 16 16.66 31.55 -36.16
CA PHE A 16 16.35 31.84 -34.77
C PHE A 16 15.00 31.26 -34.33
N SER A 17 13.96 31.40 -35.17
CA SER A 17 12.65 30.78 -34.95
C SER A 17 12.73 29.25 -34.90
N LEU A 18 13.57 28.63 -35.76
CA LEU A 18 13.79 27.19 -35.74
C LEU A 18 14.46 26.73 -34.44
N VAL A 19 15.48 27.48 -33.98
CA VAL A 19 16.17 27.19 -32.70
C VAL A 19 15.20 27.29 -31.52
N ILE A 20 14.38 28.35 -31.48
CA ILE A 20 13.34 28.51 -30.47
C ILE A 20 12.36 27.33 -30.49
N LEU A 21 11.91 26.90 -31.67
CA LEU A 21 11.01 25.76 -31.80
C LEU A 21 11.63 24.47 -31.24
N VAL A 22 12.90 24.21 -31.54
CA VAL A 22 13.63 23.05 -30.99
C VAL A 22 13.70 23.12 -29.47
N ILE A 23 13.97 24.30 -28.88
CA ILE A 23 13.97 24.49 -27.43
C ILE A 23 12.58 24.17 -26.85
N PHE A 24 11.51 24.69 -27.44
CA PHE A 24 10.14 24.39 -26.98
C PHE A 24 9.81 22.90 -27.07
N ILE A 25 10.26 22.20 -28.11
CA ILE A 25 10.07 20.75 -28.25
C ILE A 25 10.81 20.00 -27.14
N LEU A 26 12.07 20.36 -26.84
CA LEU A 26 12.84 19.75 -25.76
C LEU A 26 12.18 19.97 -24.40
N LEU A 27 11.77 21.20 -24.11
CA LEU A 27 11.03 21.55 -22.89
C LEU A 27 9.72 20.76 -22.76
N TYR A 28 9.00 20.59 -23.87
CA TYR A 28 7.77 19.79 -23.88
C TYR A 28 8.03 18.32 -23.53
N PHE A 29 9.10 17.71 -24.09
CA PHE A 29 9.45 16.33 -23.76
C PHE A 29 9.87 16.17 -22.30
N GLU A 30 10.68 17.10 -21.77
CA GLU A 30 11.10 17.10 -20.36
C GLU A 30 9.89 17.23 -19.42
N TYR A 31 9.03 18.22 -19.66
CA TYR A 31 7.80 18.42 -18.90
C TYR A 31 6.87 17.19 -18.97
N SER A 32 6.72 16.59 -20.15
CA SER A 32 5.90 15.39 -20.33
C SER A 32 6.48 14.17 -19.60
N ALA A 33 7.80 14.03 -19.53
CA ALA A 33 8.46 12.94 -18.81
C ALA A 33 8.27 13.10 -17.30
N GLU A 34 8.47 14.31 -16.76
CA GLU A 34 8.25 14.62 -15.34
C GLU A 34 6.79 14.33 -14.94
N LYS A 35 5.81 14.78 -15.73
CA LYS A 35 4.39 14.51 -15.47
C LYS A 35 4.05 13.02 -15.50
N ARG A 36 4.71 12.26 -16.37
CA ARG A 36 4.54 10.82 -16.45
C ARG A 36 5.10 10.13 -15.22
N GLU A 37 6.28 10.52 -14.76
CA GLU A 37 6.91 10.04 -13.53
C GLU A 37 6.05 10.35 -12.30
N GLU A 38 5.59 11.60 -12.13
CA GLU A 38 4.71 12.01 -11.03
C GLU A 38 3.45 11.13 -10.96
N LYS A 39 2.80 10.90 -12.11
CA LYS A 39 1.62 10.03 -12.21
C LYS A 39 1.95 8.57 -11.87
N ALA A 40 3.10 8.07 -12.31
CA ALA A 40 3.54 6.70 -12.06
C ALA A 40 3.81 6.48 -10.56
N MET A 41 4.48 7.44 -9.91
CA MET A 41 4.77 7.40 -8.49
C MET A 41 3.49 7.44 -7.66
N ARG A 42 2.57 8.38 -7.94
CA ARG A 42 1.28 8.43 -7.24
C ARG A 42 0.52 7.11 -7.37
N TYR A 43 0.46 6.57 -8.58
CA TYR A 43 -0.20 5.29 -8.83
C TYR A 43 0.44 4.13 -8.07
N TYR A 44 1.78 4.08 -8.04
CA TYR A 44 2.52 3.07 -7.30
C TYR A 44 2.21 3.14 -5.79
N TYR A 45 2.21 4.33 -5.20
CA TYR A 45 1.84 4.51 -3.79
C TYR A 45 0.38 4.10 -3.50
N GLU A 46 -0.55 4.32 -4.42
CA GLU A 46 -1.95 3.92 -4.26
C GLU A 46 -2.16 2.40 -4.34
N ILE A 47 -1.32 1.68 -5.08
CA ILE A 47 -1.49 0.24 -5.31
C ILE A 47 -0.70 -0.64 -4.35
N ILE A 48 0.41 -0.17 -3.78
CA ILE A 48 1.26 -0.96 -2.89
C ILE A 48 0.49 -1.62 -1.73
N PRO A 49 -0.47 -0.94 -1.04
CA PRO A 49 -1.30 -1.61 -0.03
C PRO A 49 -2.06 -2.83 -0.56
N VAL A 50 -2.53 -2.79 -1.80
CA VAL A 50 -3.22 -3.93 -2.45
C VAL A 50 -2.25 -5.07 -2.73
N ILE A 51 -1.04 -4.76 -3.18
CA ILE A 51 0.01 -5.76 -3.47
C ILE A 51 0.45 -6.45 -2.18
N LYS A 52 0.75 -5.68 -1.14
CA LYS A 52 1.10 -6.18 0.21
C LYS A 52 -0.01 -7.06 0.78
N LEU A 53 -1.27 -6.62 0.68
CA LEU A 53 -2.41 -7.42 1.15
C LEU A 53 -2.50 -8.75 0.40
N SER A 54 -2.32 -8.74 -0.92
CA SER A 54 -2.31 -9.98 -1.72
C SER A 54 -1.21 -10.95 -1.27
N HIS A 55 -0.02 -10.43 -0.99
CA HIS A 55 1.10 -11.23 -0.49
C HIS A 55 0.76 -11.88 0.85
N ILE A 56 0.20 -11.12 1.80
CA ILE A 56 -0.20 -11.62 3.12
C ILE A 56 -1.28 -12.70 3.02
N LEU A 57 -2.28 -12.49 2.16
CA LEU A 57 -3.37 -13.44 1.94
C LEU A 57 -2.96 -14.66 1.08
N GLY A 58 -1.76 -14.64 0.48
CA GLY A 58 -1.29 -15.68 -0.44
C GLY A 58 -2.20 -15.83 -1.66
N THR A 59 -2.68 -14.71 -2.19
CA THR A 59 -3.60 -14.64 -3.33
C THR A 59 -2.88 -14.24 -4.61
N ASP A 60 -3.36 -14.74 -5.75
CA ASP A 60 -2.93 -14.29 -7.06
C ASP A 60 -3.47 -12.89 -7.36
N ILE A 61 -2.83 -12.16 -8.28
CA ILE A 61 -3.29 -10.85 -8.77
C ILE A 61 -3.62 -10.94 -10.26
N GLU A 62 -4.83 -10.54 -10.64
CA GLU A 62 -5.20 -10.27 -12.02
C GLU A 62 -4.66 -8.90 -12.43
N CYS A 63 -3.91 -8.87 -13.53
CA CYS A 63 -3.42 -7.67 -14.18
C CYS A 63 -4.26 -7.37 -15.42
N ASN A 64 -4.53 -6.09 -15.68
CA ASN A 64 -5.27 -5.66 -16.86
C ASN A 64 -4.70 -4.36 -17.45
N ASP A 65 -4.35 -4.38 -18.74
CA ASP A 65 -3.89 -3.18 -19.44
C ASP A 65 -5.07 -2.34 -19.98
N GLU A 66 -4.77 -1.18 -20.58
CA GLU A 66 -5.80 -0.34 -21.21
C GLU A 66 -6.46 -0.97 -22.44
N LYS A 67 -5.83 -1.98 -23.04
CA LYS A 67 -6.32 -2.68 -24.24
C LYS A 67 -7.24 -3.86 -23.89
N GLY A 68 -7.41 -4.15 -22.61
CA GLY A 68 -8.22 -5.26 -22.13
C GLY A 68 -7.48 -6.59 -22.04
N ASN A 69 -6.17 -6.63 -22.30
CA ASN A 69 -5.36 -7.83 -22.08
C ASN A 69 -5.30 -8.15 -20.59
N LYS A 70 -5.33 -9.44 -20.26
CA LYS A 70 -5.33 -9.92 -18.88
C LYS A 70 -4.28 -11.00 -18.67
N TRP A 71 -3.58 -10.94 -17.54
CA TRP A 71 -2.65 -11.97 -17.10
C TRP A 71 -2.65 -12.06 -15.58
N ILE A 72 -1.98 -13.08 -15.04
CA ILE A 72 -1.97 -13.36 -13.60
C ILE A 72 -0.53 -13.31 -13.09
N ILE A 73 -0.32 -12.61 -11.98
CA ILE A 73 0.88 -12.73 -11.16
C ILE A 73 0.54 -13.69 -10.00
N LYS A 74 1.36 -14.73 -9.84
CA LYS A 74 1.13 -15.78 -8.84
C LYS A 74 1.58 -15.37 -7.45
N ALA A 75 0.90 -15.93 -6.43
CA ALA A 75 1.19 -15.73 -5.00
C ALA A 75 2.65 -15.98 -4.59
N ASP A 76 3.31 -16.94 -5.25
CA ASP A 76 4.70 -17.34 -5.01
C ASP A 76 5.73 -16.49 -5.79
N GLY A 77 5.27 -15.58 -6.65
CA GLY A 77 6.10 -14.65 -7.39
C GLY A 77 6.46 -13.40 -6.60
N ASN A 78 7.52 -12.71 -7.03
CA ASN A 78 7.90 -11.40 -6.49
C ASN A 78 6.98 -10.29 -7.06
N MET A 79 5.76 -10.20 -6.52
CA MET A 79 4.74 -9.26 -7.00
C MET A 79 5.18 -7.80 -6.96
N GLU A 80 5.84 -7.39 -5.87
CA GLU A 80 6.30 -6.01 -5.71
C GLU A 80 7.31 -5.63 -6.79
N ASN A 81 8.27 -6.50 -7.09
CA ASN A 81 9.23 -6.26 -8.17
C ASN A 81 8.55 -6.20 -9.54
N ILE A 82 7.59 -7.08 -9.82
CA ILE A 82 6.86 -7.07 -11.10
C ILE A 82 6.06 -5.77 -11.26
N VAL A 83 5.36 -5.35 -10.20
CA VAL A 83 4.58 -4.09 -10.21
C VAL A 83 5.51 -2.89 -10.40
N TYR A 84 6.66 -2.89 -9.71
CA TYR A 84 7.68 -1.86 -9.86
C TYR A 84 8.25 -1.79 -11.29
N GLU A 85 8.56 -2.94 -11.89
CA GLU A 85 9.02 -3.03 -13.29
C GLU A 85 7.99 -2.48 -14.28
N TYR A 86 6.70 -2.81 -14.11
CA TYR A 86 5.64 -2.22 -14.94
C TYR A 86 5.51 -0.71 -14.75
N THR A 87 5.68 -0.21 -13.53
CA THR A 87 5.72 1.24 -13.27
C THR A 87 6.92 1.89 -13.96
N LEU A 88 8.11 1.28 -13.92
CA LEU A 88 9.30 1.76 -14.63
C LEU A 88 9.13 1.72 -16.16
N ASP A 89 8.54 0.66 -16.69
CA ASP A 89 8.25 0.55 -18.12
C ASP A 89 7.28 1.64 -18.59
N TYR A 90 6.33 2.03 -17.74
CA TYR A 90 5.48 3.18 -18.00
C TYR A 90 6.29 4.48 -17.97
N ILE A 91 7.10 4.73 -16.94
CA ILE A 91 7.95 5.94 -16.82
C ILE A 91 8.84 6.10 -18.06
N HIS A 92 9.51 5.03 -18.48
CA HIS A 92 10.38 5.00 -19.66
C HIS A 92 9.62 5.02 -20.99
N GLY A 93 8.28 4.99 -20.98
CA GLY A 93 7.46 5.04 -22.19
C GLY A 93 7.46 3.77 -23.03
N LYS A 94 7.87 2.63 -22.45
CA LYS A 94 7.77 1.31 -23.10
C LYS A 94 6.32 0.80 -23.13
N ILE A 95 5.53 1.17 -22.13
CA ILE A 95 4.06 0.98 -22.13
C ILE A 95 3.36 2.34 -22.08
N SER A 96 2.21 2.44 -22.75
CA SER A 96 1.43 3.67 -22.87
C SER A 96 0.56 3.97 -21.66
N SER A 97 0.28 2.96 -20.83
CA SER A 97 -0.62 3.04 -19.67
C SER A 97 -0.13 2.20 -18.50
N LEU A 98 -0.49 2.63 -17.30
CA LEU A 98 -0.32 1.85 -16.09
C LEU A 98 -1.25 0.62 -16.09
N VAL A 99 -0.71 -0.52 -15.65
CA VAL A 99 -1.43 -1.78 -15.47
C VAL A 99 -2.37 -1.66 -14.28
N ARG A 100 -3.62 -2.12 -14.39
CA ARG A 100 -4.56 -2.23 -13.25
C ARG A 100 -4.42 -3.60 -12.59
N TYR A 101 -4.54 -3.63 -11.26
CA TYR A 101 -4.40 -4.84 -10.46
C TYR A 101 -5.65 -5.13 -9.65
N ARG A 102 -6.00 -6.41 -9.53
CA ARG A 102 -7.11 -6.90 -8.72
C ARG A 102 -6.73 -8.20 -8.03
N ILE A 103 -6.92 -8.27 -6.71
CA ILE A 103 -6.71 -9.50 -5.95
C ILE A 103 -7.73 -10.56 -6.39
N ILE A 104 -7.26 -11.79 -6.57
CA ILE A 104 -8.10 -12.96 -6.87
C ILE A 104 -8.30 -13.74 -5.56
N GLU A 105 -9.54 -13.80 -5.07
CA GLU A 105 -9.88 -14.56 -3.88
C GLU A 105 -9.51 -16.04 -4.02
N ASN A 106 -8.99 -16.63 -2.95
CA ASN A 106 -8.69 -18.05 -2.86
C ASN A 106 -9.56 -18.71 -1.77
N LYS A 107 -9.43 -20.02 -1.61
CA LYS A 107 -10.21 -20.80 -0.62
C LYS A 107 -10.05 -20.33 0.84
N ASN A 108 -9.00 -19.57 1.15
CA ASN A 108 -8.69 -19.09 2.50
C ASN A 108 -9.16 -17.65 2.76
N THR A 109 -9.48 -16.86 1.73
CA THR A 109 -9.79 -15.43 1.86
C THR A 109 -10.86 -15.15 2.93
N ASN A 110 -11.98 -15.85 2.87
CA ASN A 110 -13.06 -15.71 3.86
C ASN A 110 -12.63 -16.09 5.29
N ARG A 111 -11.77 -17.09 5.45
CA ARG A 111 -11.25 -17.47 6.77
C ARG A 111 -10.33 -16.38 7.32
N TYR A 112 -9.46 -15.84 6.48
CA TYR A 112 -8.55 -14.76 6.88
C TYR A 112 -9.29 -13.49 7.27
N ILE A 113 -10.33 -13.09 6.53
CA ILE A 113 -11.17 -11.95 6.91
C ILE A 113 -11.83 -12.18 8.28
N LYS A 114 -12.37 -13.38 8.52
CA LYS A 114 -12.97 -13.73 9.82
C LYS A 114 -11.95 -13.67 10.96
N ASN A 115 -10.77 -14.24 10.77
CA ASN A 115 -9.69 -14.20 11.76
C ASN A 115 -9.29 -12.75 12.05
N PHE A 116 -9.05 -11.95 11.01
CA PHE A 116 -8.70 -10.54 11.15
C PHE A 116 -9.76 -9.76 11.93
N ASN A 117 -11.03 -9.92 11.58
CA ASN A 117 -12.14 -9.26 12.28
C ASN A 117 -12.23 -9.65 13.76
N ALA A 118 -12.08 -10.94 14.07
CA ALA A 118 -12.10 -11.44 15.43
C ALA A 118 -10.91 -10.92 16.25
N ASN A 119 -9.72 -10.97 15.66
CA ASN A 119 -8.48 -10.56 16.30
C ASN A 119 -8.46 -9.04 16.56
N MET A 120 -8.79 -8.22 15.56
CA MET A 120 -8.89 -6.75 15.73
C MET A 120 -9.89 -6.34 16.81
N ARG A 121 -10.99 -7.07 16.96
CA ARG A 121 -12.03 -6.76 17.96
C ARG A 121 -11.62 -7.14 19.37
N ASN A 122 -10.95 -8.28 19.55
CA ASN A 122 -10.85 -8.94 20.84
C ASN A 122 -9.44 -8.95 21.44
N ILE A 123 -8.40 -8.66 20.66
CA ILE A 123 -7.04 -8.55 21.19
C ILE A 123 -6.92 -7.29 22.05
N ARG A 124 -6.27 -7.42 23.20
CA ARG A 124 -5.87 -6.32 24.07
C ARG A 124 -4.37 -6.38 24.34
N ILE A 125 -3.73 -5.23 24.34
CA ILE A 125 -2.29 -5.09 24.57
C ILE A 125 -2.07 -4.16 25.76
N SER A 126 -1.22 -4.58 26.69
CA SER A 126 -0.86 -3.84 27.90
C SER A 126 0.62 -4.07 28.23
N GLY A 127 1.19 -3.28 29.14
CA GLY A 127 2.58 -3.45 29.51
C GLY A 127 3.17 -2.23 30.21
N ILE A 128 4.48 -2.14 30.19
CA ILE A 128 5.24 -1.00 30.71
C ILE A 128 6.01 -0.39 29.53
N ASP A 129 5.87 0.91 29.32
CA ASP A 129 6.58 1.61 28.26
C ASP A 129 8.09 1.78 28.55
N GLY A 130 8.83 2.31 27.57
CA GLY A 130 10.29 2.50 27.69
C GLY A 130 10.74 3.49 28.78
N VAL A 131 9.82 4.22 29.43
CA VAL A 131 10.12 5.15 30.52
C VAL A 131 9.49 4.72 31.86
N GLY A 132 8.86 3.55 31.91
CA GLY A 132 8.33 2.95 33.14
C GLY A 132 6.85 3.21 33.43
N ASN A 133 6.09 3.81 32.51
CA ASN A 133 4.65 4.00 32.71
C ASN A 133 3.88 2.73 32.40
N THR A 134 2.85 2.45 33.20
CA THR A 134 1.91 1.36 32.92
C THR A 134 0.94 1.75 31.81
N ILE A 135 0.92 0.95 30.75
CA ILE A 135 -0.07 0.98 29.69
C ILE A 135 -1.15 -0.04 30.02
N TYR A 136 -2.36 0.44 30.30
CA TYR A 136 -3.54 -0.41 30.52
C TYR A 136 -3.98 -1.08 29.22
N PRO A 137 -4.72 -2.22 29.30
CA PRO A 137 -5.19 -2.94 28.12
C PRO A 137 -5.94 -2.04 27.12
N LYS A 138 -5.39 -1.93 25.91
CA LYS A 138 -5.98 -1.21 24.76
C LYS A 138 -6.28 -2.17 23.62
N THR A 139 -7.28 -1.85 22.80
CA THR A 139 -7.48 -2.51 21.50
C THR A 139 -6.34 -2.20 20.54
N ILE A 140 -6.18 -3.00 19.49
CA ILE A 140 -5.21 -2.74 18.42
C ILE A 140 -5.45 -1.35 17.81
N SER A 141 -6.70 -1.01 17.46
CA SER A 141 -7.00 0.29 16.87
C SER A 141 -6.67 1.48 17.78
N GLU A 142 -6.84 1.34 19.10
CA GLU A 142 -6.47 2.39 20.05
C GLU A 142 -4.95 2.56 20.16
N GLY A 143 -4.20 1.45 20.24
CA GLY A 143 -2.73 1.47 20.31
C GLY A 143 -2.11 2.00 19.02
N GLU A 144 -2.53 1.49 17.88
CA GLU A 144 -2.04 1.87 16.54
C GLU A 144 -2.66 3.17 16.02
N ARG A 145 -3.40 3.91 16.85
CA ARG A 145 -3.97 5.23 16.55
C ARG A 145 -4.85 5.25 15.28
N LEU A 146 -5.54 4.14 15.03
CA LEU A 146 -6.49 3.95 13.94
C LEU A 146 -7.88 4.50 14.34
N ASP A 147 -8.79 4.56 13.37
CA ASP A 147 -10.21 4.75 13.64
C ASP A 147 -10.77 3.55 14.42
N SER A 148 -11.88 3.75 15.13
CA SER A 148 -12.61 2.66 15.79
C SER A 148 -12.89 1.52 14.80
N PHE A 149 -12.48 0.31 15.18
CA PHE A 149 -12.55 -0.84 14.29
C PHE A 149 -13.99 -1.11 13.83
N THR A 150 -14.16 -1.29 12.52
CA THR A 150 -15.40 -1.72 11.89
C THR A 150 -15.13 -3.01 11.12
N GLU A 151 -16.03 -3.97 11.27
CA GLU A 151 -15.91 -5.29 10.65
C GLU A 151 -15.90 -5.21 9.12
N CYS A 152 -14.94 -5.90 8.49
CA CYS A 152 -14.87 -6.03 7.04
C CYS A 152 -15.74 -7.22 6.59
N LYS A 153 -16.74 -6.99 5.74
CA LYS A 153 -17.69 -8.06 5.33
C LYS A 153 -17.14 -8.93 4.21
N ASP A 154 -16.30 -8.36 3.37
CA ASP A 154 -15.68 -9.01 2.22
C ASP A 154 -14.29 -8.44 1.93
N LEU A 155 -13.68 -8.92 0.84
CA LEU A 155 -12.34 -8.48 0.42
C LEU A 155 -12.30 -6.99 0.04
N ASN A 156 -13.37 -6.42 -0.52
CA ASN A 156 -13.39 -5.00 -0.88
C ASN A 156 -13.38 -4.13 0.37
N ASP A 157 -14.22 -4.45 1.36
CA ASP A 157 -14.22 -3.78 2.66
C ASP A 157 -12.81 -3.85 3.31
N LEU A 158 -12.15 -5.00 3.23
CA LEU A 158 -10.80 -5.19 3.77
C LEU A 158 -9.75 -4.35 3.02
N ILE A 159 -9.80 -4.31 1.68
CA ILE A 159 -8.92 -3.47 0.87
C ILE A 159 -9.12 -1.99 1.23
N GLU A 160 -10.36 -1.54 1.35
CA GLU A 160 -10.66 -0.17 1.75
C GLU A 160 -10.16 0.14 3.16
N TYR A 161 -10.33 -0.79 4.10
CA TYR A 161 -9.78 -0.67 5.45
C TYR A 161 -8.25 -0.53 5.46
N MET A 162 -7.55 -1.37 4.71
CA MET A 162 -6.08 -1.37 4.63
C MET A 162 -5.50 -0.11 3.96
N LYS A 163 -6.30 0.54 3.09
CA LYS A 163 -5.93 1.77 2.39
C LYS A 163 -6.24 3.05 3.18
N LYS A 164 -6.86 2.96 4.35
CA LYS A 164 -7.05 4.12 5.21
C LYS A 164 -5.70 4.66 5.69
N ILE A 165 -5.65 5.97 5.92
CA ILE A 165 -4.48 6.66 6.43
C ILE A 165 -4.70 6.93 7.92
N SER A 166 -3.71 6.57 8.74
CA SER A 166 -3.70 6.80 10.19
C SER A 166 -3.55 8.29 10.52
N LYS A 167 -3.67 8.63 11.80
CA LYS A 167 -3.37 9.99 12.28
C LYS A 167 -1.89 10.36 12.08
N ASP A 168 -1.02 9.37 11.92
CA ASP A 168 0.42 9.54 11.74
C ASP A 168 0.83 9.54 10.26
N GLY A 169 -0.13 9.36 9.35
CA GLY A 169 0.07 9.50 7.91
C GLY A 169 0.45 8.21 7.18
N GLY A 170 0.63 7.09 7.89
CA GLY A 170 0.85 5.78 7.30
C GLY A 170 -0.45 5.10 6.87
N TYR A 171 -0.37 4.20 5.90
CA TYR A 171 -1.50 3.32 5.58
C TYR A 171 -1.73 2.32 6.71
N TYR A 172 -2.98 1.95 6.98
CA TYR A 172 -3.30 1.00 8.04
C TYR A 172 -2.57 -0.34 7.86
N ILE A 173 -2.35 -0.78 6.62
CA ILE A 173 -1.56 -1.98 6.34
C ILE A 173 -0.10 -1.89 6.84
N ASP A 174 0.47 -0.68 6.83
CA ASP A 174 1.83 -0.41 7.27
C ASP A 174 1.89 -0.22 8.79
N GLU A 175 0.92 0.49 9.37
CA GLU A 175 0.82 0.62 10.85
C GLU A 175 0.62 -0.74 11.52
N LEU A 176 -0.13 -1.65 10.89
CA LEU A 176 -0.40 -2.98 11.42
C LEU A 176 0.74 -3.99 11.18
N ASP A 177 1.83 -3.61 10.49
CA ASP A 177 2.90 -4.55 10.12
C ASP A 177 3.47 -5.28 11.34
N THR A 178 3.77 -4.52 12.40
CA THR A 178 4.16 -5.04 13.73
C THR A 178 3.44 -4.29 14.83
N ILE A 179 2.62 -5.01 15.58
CA ILE A 179 1.70 -4.51 16.60
C ILE A 179 2.23 -4.92 17.97
N GLY A 180 2.64 -3.92 18.74
CA GLY A 180 3.16 -4.08 20.07
C GLY A 180 2.52 -3.10 21.04
N LEU A 181 3.33 -2.58 21.96
CA LEU A 181 2.84 -1.71 23.02
C LEU A 181 2.59 -0.28 22.49
N ASP A 182 1.33 0.14 22.55
CA ASP A 182 0.88 1.54 22.34
C ASP A 182 1.37 2.20 21.04
N GLY A 183 1.24 1.51 19.91
CA GLY A 183 1.65 2.02 18.59
C GLY A 183 3.16 1.93 18.34
N SER A 184 3.84 1.04 19.08
CA SER A 184 5.25 0.74 18.89
C SER A 184 5.46 -0.75 18.66
N SER A 185 6.63 -1.11 18.15
CA SER A 185 7.05 -2.50 18.00
C SER A 185 7.57 -3.13 19.30
N PHE A 186 7.52 -2.41 20.44
CA PHE A 186 7.95 -2.93 21.72
C PHE A 186 7.01 -4.02 22.22
N GLU A 187 7.59 -5.01 22.89
CA GLU A 187 6.85 -6.16 23.40
C GLU A 187 5.89 -5.74 24.52
N GLY A 188 4.65 -6.24 24.45
CA GLY A 188 3.64 -6.08 25.48
C GLY A 188 3.05 -7.44 25.87
N LYS A 189 2.27 -7.44 26.96
CA LYS A 189 1.37 -8.54 27.27
C LYS A 189 0.18 -8.46 26.32
N ILE A 190 -0.06 -9.54 25.60
CA ILE A 190 -1.12 -9.65 24.61
C ILE A 190 -2.10 -10.72 25.06
N VAL A 191 -3.36 -10.31 25.20
CA VAL A 191 -4.46 -11.19 25.58
C VAL A 191 -5.59 -11.11 24.56
N TYR A 192 -6.38 -12.18 24.48
CA TYR A 192 -7.60 -12.25 23.71
C TYR A 192 -8.79 -12.26 24.66
N ASP A 193 -9.67 -11.26 24.56
CA ASP A 193 -10.94 -11.22 25.27
C ASP A 193 -11.92 -12.21 24.62
N THR A 194 -12.25 -13.28 25.34
CA THR A 194 -13.13 -14.34 24.82
C THR A 194 -14.62 -13.96 24.84
N GLY A 195 -14.98 -12.88 25.52
CA GLY A 195 -16.38 -12.52 25.81
C GLY A 195 -17.09 -13.50 26.77
N LYS A 196 -16.38 -14.49 27.32
CA LYS A 196 -16.91 -15.51 28.25
C LYS A 196 -16.53 -15.24 29.71
N GLY A 197 -16.04 -14.03 30.01
CA GLY A 197 -15.62 -13.64 31.36
C GLY A 197 -14.22 -14.09 31.75
N TYR A 198 -13.42 -14.57 30.80
CA TYR A 198 -11.98 -14.77 30.99
C TYR A 198 -11.19 -14.33 29.76
N GLU A 199 -9.96 -13.90 30.00
CA GLU A 199 -8.98 -13.56 28.96
C GLU A 199 -8.06 -14.74 28.72
N LYS A 200 -7.67 -14.93 27.46
CA LYS A 200 -6.65 -15.90 27.09
C LYS A 200 -5.35 -15.18 26.78
N VAL A 201 -4.28 -15.55 27.46
CA VAL A 201 -2.95 -15.00 27.18
C VAL A 201 -2.42 -15.57 25.86
N ILE A 202 -2.15 -14.70 24.89
CA ILE A 202 -1.45 -15.06 23.66
C ILE A 202 0.05 -15.06 23.93
N THR A 203 0.55 -13.99 24.56
CA THR A 203 1.93 -13.90 25.06
C THR A 203 1.99 -12.96 26.27
N GLU A 204 2.84 -13.27 27.24
CA GLU A 204 3.13 -12.38 28.37
C GLU A 204 4.08 -11.23 27.98
N CYS A 205 4.88 -11.42 26.94
CA CYS A 205 5.81 -10.43 26.39
C CYS A 205 6.04 -10.75 24.92
N GLY A 206 5.50 -9.94 24.02
CA GLY A 206 5.75 -10.07 22.59
C GLY A 206 5.00 -9.05 21.75
N SER A 207 5.06 -9.25 20.44
CA SER A 207 4.32 -8.48 19.43
C SER A 207 3.55 -9.42 18.51
N ILE A 208 2.60 -8.88 17.75
CA ILE A 208 1.84 -9.59 16.72
C ILE A 208 2.06 -8.90 15.38
N THR A 209 2.22 -9.66 14.31
CA THR A 209 2.29 -9.14 12.94
C THR A 209 0.92 -9.13 12.28
N LEU A 210 0.73 -8.27 11.28
CA LEU A 210 -0.49 -8.29 10.45
C LEU A 210 -0.77 -9.69 9.88
N ASN A 211 0.29 -10.38 9.44
CA ASN A 211 0.19 -11.74 8.94
C ASN A 211 -0.40 -12.73 9.97
N GLN A 212 -0.04 -12.60 11.25
CA GLN A 212 -0.64 -13.40 12.33
C GLN A 212 -2.11 -13.04 12.58
N LEU A 213 -2.51 -11.76 12.43
CA LEU A 213 -3.92 -11.37 12.55
C LEU A 213 -4.81 -12.08 11.52
N PHE A 214 -4.28 -12.39 10.33
CA PHE A 214 -4.99 -13.16 9.32
C PHE A 214 -4.89 -14.67 9.53
N LYS A 215 -3.71 -15.19 9.85
CA LYS A 215 -3.45 -16.63 9.85
C LYS A 215 -3.94 -17.33 11.11
N ASN A 216 -3.87 -16.67 12.27
CA ASN A 216 -4.15 -17.29 13.55
C ASN A 216 -5.60 -17.03 13.98
N ASP A 217 -6.26 -18.08 14.45
CA ASP A 217 -7.55 -17.99 15.12
C ASP A 217 -7.34 -17.99 16.64
N TYR A 218 -7.06 -16.80 17.18
CA TYR A 218 -6.88 -16.61 18.62
C TYR A 218 -8.18 -16.73 19.42
N SER A 219 -9.31 -17.10 18.82
CA SER A 219 -10.54 -17.39 19.57
C SER A 219 -10.57 -18.82 20.13
N THR A 220 -9.77 -19.74 19.56
CA THR A 220 -9.73 -21.17 19.93
C THR A 220 -8.52 -21.53 20.77
N ASP A 221 -8.49 -22.65 21.49
CA ASP A 221 -7.42 -22.96 22.46
C ASP A 221 -6.13 -23.55 21.83
N GLY A 222 -6.02 -23.62 20.50
CA GLY A 222 -4.93 -24.36 19.82
C GLY A 222 -4.28 -23.66 18.63
N TYR A 223 -4.09 -22.34 18.70
CA TYR A 223 -3.43 -21.54 17.65
C TYR A 223 -1.90 -21.64 17.69
#